data_AF-A0A653B0I8-F1
#
_entry.id   AF-A0A653B0I8-F1
#
_cell.length_a   1.000
_cell.length_b   1.000
_cell.length_c   1.000
_cell.angle_alpha   90.00
_cell.angle_beta   90.00
_cell.angle_gamma   90.00
#
_symmetry.space_group_name_H-M   'P 1'
#
loop_
_entity.id
_entity.type
_entity.pdbx_description
1 polymer ?
#
loop_
_entity_poly.entity_id
_entity_poly.type
_entity_poly.pdbx_seq_one_letter_code
_entity_poly.pdbx_strand_id
1 'polypeptide(L)'
;MGNYLARVNPLYFAALHRTAGDGDVRYWLNAVHIERHHSEGVILVSTNGHVMAAMHDPDGWLHPERTTLTVQRTNKRVLSAISKRPSKGGLSPKSLWIGESCLVLSANEDTSEEPEPFGPFSLVAERSALVVDHDPLNWRRPIPKGEDTAAPWLNPQYLALFNDIAQVLVPSKYCPSLRLIASGENGAVLVRLSAPFLVERFLGVIMPIRNDPVKSPHPEFLKLDEGVSP
;
A
#
# COMPACT_ATOMS: atom_id res chain seq x y z
N MET A 1 21.66 6.59 -21.25
CA MET A 1 20.43 7.38 -21.00
C MET A 1 19.51 6.43 -20.26
N GLY A 2 19.07 6.79 -19.05
CA GLY A 2 18.69 5.84 -18.02
C GLY A 2 17.59 4.85 -18.43
N ASN A 3 17.82 3.55 -18.22
CA ASN A 3 16.85 2.49 -18.55
C ASN A 3 15.69 2.45 -17.53
N TYR A 4 15.77 3.24 -16.46
CA TYR A 4 14.84 3.24 -15.36
C TYR A 4 14.02 4.53 -15.31
N LEU A 5 12.74 4.35 -15.03
CA LEU A 5 11.75 5.41 -14.98
C LEU A 5 11.38 5.79 -13.54
N ALA A 6 11.56 4.87 -12.60
CA ALA A 6 11.32 5.12 -11.19
C ALA A 6 12.23 4.26 -10.31
N ARG A 7 12.39 4.71 -9.06
CA ARG A 7 13.03 3.98 -7.97
C ARG A 7 12.19 4.17 -6.73
N VAL A 8 11.89 3.08 -6.02
CA VAL A 8 11.08 3.12 -4.80
C VAL A 8 11.65 2.21 -3.72
N ASN A 9 11.23 2.43 -2.48
CA ASN A 9 11.46 1.54 -1.37
C ASN A 9 10.76 0.18 -1.63
N PRO A 10 11.50 -0.94 -1.62
CA PRO A 10 10.92 -2.24 -1.94
C PRO A 10 9.80 -2.67 -0.97
N LEU A 11 9.93 -2.36 0.32
CA LEU A 11 8.92 -2.71 1.32
C LEU A 11 7.61 -1.95 1.08
N TYR A 12 7.69 -0.68 0.70
CA TYR A 12 6.51 0.13 0.40
C TYR A 12 5.79 -0.40 -0.84
N PHE A 13 6.55 -0.74 -1.89
CA PHE A 13 6.00 -1.37 -3.08
C PHE A 13 5.33 -2.71 -2.75
N ALA A 14 5.99 -3.60 -2.01
CA ALA A 14 5.45 -4.91 -1.63
C ALA A 14 4.21 -4.82 -0.74
N ALA A 15 4.18 -3.83 0.17
CA ALA A 15 3.02 -3.59 1.03
C ALA A 15 1.81 -3.14 0.20
N LEU A 16 1.99 -2.13 -0.66
CA LEU A 16 0.89 -1.57 -1.45
C LEU A 16 0.39 -2.53 -2.50
N HIS A 17 1.28 -3.31 -3.13
CA HIS A 17 0.94 -4.38 -4.06
C HIS A 17 -0.20 -5.29 -3.56
N ARG A 18 -0.33 -5.50 -2.25
CA ARG A 18 -1.41 -6.31 -1.65
C ARG A 18 -2.81 -5.74 -1.84
N THR A 19 -2.95 -4.44 -2.08
CA THR A 19 -4.23 -3.75 -2.32
C THR A 19 -4.59 -3.63 -3.80
N ALA A 20 -3.69 -3.97 -4.71
CA ALA A 20 -3.99 -4.01 -6.14
C ALA A 20 -4.97 -5.15 -6.46
N GLY A 21 -5.78 -4.98 -7.50
CA GLY A 21 -6.65 -6.03 -8.04
C GLY A 21 -5.86 -7.25 -8.52
N ASP A 22 -6.49 -8.42 -8.54
CA ASP A 22 -5.91 -9.66 -9.06
C ASP A 22 -6.83 -10.20 -10.16
N GLY A 23 -6.42 -10.05 -11.42
CA GLY A 23 -7.25 -10.41 -12.57
C GLY A 23 -8.49 -9.51 -12.76
N ASP A 24 -8.47 -8.26 -12.25
CA ASP A 24 -9.56 -7.31 -12.49
C ASP A 24 -9.61 -6.93 -13.99
N VAL A 25 -10.83 -6.84 -14.54
CA VAL A 25 -11.05 -6.46 -15.95
C VAL A 25 -10.62 -5.02 -16.24
N ARG A 26 -10.67 -4.14 -15.24
CA ARG A 26 -10.07 -2.81 -15.27
C ARG A 26 -8.58 -3.00 -15.00
N TYR A 27 -7.85 -3.32 -16.06
CA TYR A 27 -6.46 -3.78 -15.99
C TYR A 27 -5.52 -2.84 -15.20
N TRP A 28 -5.81 -1.54 -15.15
CA TRP A 28 -5.06 -0.56 -14.35
C TRP A 28 -5.24 -0.69 -12.84
N LEU A 29 -6.25 -1.43 -12.35
CA LEU A 29 -6.37 -1.81 -10.94
C LEU A 29 -5.42 -2.94 -10.56
N ASN A 30 -4.94 -3.72 -11.52
CA ASN A 30 -3.93 -4.76 -11.30
C ASN A 30 -2.50 -4.18 -11.28
N ALA A 31 -2.34 -2.97 -10.73
CA ALA A 31 -1.10 -2.21 -10.82
C ALA A 31 -0.85 -1.37 -9.56
N VAL A 32 0.39 -0.90 -9.44
CA VAL A 32 0.81 0.12 -8.48
C VAL A 32 1.04 1.41 -9.25
N HIS A 33 0.32 2.45 -8.88
CA HIS A 33 0.49 3.80 -9.37
C HIS A 33 1.57 4.51 -8.55
N ILE A 34 2.42 5.27 -9.23
CA ILE A 34 3.49 6.06 -8.65
C ILE A 34 3.32 7.49 -9.16
N GLU A 35 3.19 8.44 -8.25
CA GLU A 35 3.01 9.86 -8.54
C GLU A 35 4.18 10.64 -7.93
N ARG A 36 4.70 11.65 -8.63
CA ARG A 36 5.69 12.56 -8.04
C ARG A 36 5.06 13.30 -6.86
N HIS A 37 5.74 13.28 -5.71
CA HIS A 37 5.30 14.08 -4.58
C HIS A 37 5.57 15.57 -4.86
N HIS A 38 4.73 16.47 -4.34
CA HIS A 38 4.81 17.89 -4.64
C HIS A 38 6.07 18.57 -4.07
N SER A 39 6.67 18.01 -3.02
CA SER A 39 7.94 18.47 -2.44
C SER A 39 9.11 17.59 -2.86
N GLU A 40 9.20 16.38 -2.30
CA GLU A 40 10.28 15.44 -2.51
C GLU A 40 9.76 14.00 -2.48
N GLY A 41 10.39 13.13 -3.27
CA GLY A 41 10.05 11.72 -3.32
C GLY A 41 8.90 11.39 -4.27
N VAL A 42 8.24 10.27 -4.01
CA VAL A 42 7.07 9.80 -4.75
C VAL A 42 5.98 9.29 -3.81
N ILE A 43 4.74 9.24 -4.30
CA ILE A 43 3.62 8.60 -3.63
C ILE A 43 3.30 7.32 -4.41
N LEU A 44 3.37 6.19 -3.73
CA LEU A 44 2.87 4.93 -4.25
C LEU A 44 1.38 4.81 -3.88
N VAL A 45 0.56 4.33 -4.80
CA VAL A 45 -0.88 4.13 -4.60
C VAL A 45 -1.34 2.87 -5.30
N SER A 46 -2.22 2.10 -4.68
CA SER A 46 -2.83 0.93 -5.32
C SER A 46 -4.21 0.68 -4.73
N THR A 47 -5.08 0.07 -5.55
CA THR A 47 -6.46 -0.20 -5.16
C THR A 47 -7.04 -1.34 -6.00
N ASN A 48 -8.02 -2.04 -5.43
CA ASN A 48 -8.85 -3.03 -6.12
C ASN A 48 -10.31 -2.54 -6.26
N GLY A 49 -10.56 -1.25 -6.01
CA GLY A 49 -11.90 -0.64 -6.02
C GLY A 49 -12.70 -0.78 -4.72
N HIS A 50 -12.30 -1.68 -3.80
CA HIS A 50 -12.92 -1.83 -2.48
C HIS A 50 -12.02 -1.35 -1.34
N VAL A 51 -10.71 -1.43 -1.54
CA VAL A 51 -9.70 -0.92 -0.63
C VAL A 51 -8.64 -0.19 -1.43
N MET A 52 -8.01 0.81 -0.83
CA MET A 52 -6.91 1.56 -1.38
C MET A 52 -5.86 1.79 -0.31
N ALA A 53 -4.59 1.78 -0.69
CA ALA A 53 -3.49 2.24 0.15
C ALA A 53 -2.64 3.25 -0.63
N ALA A 54 -2.16 4.27 0.08
CA ALA A 54 -1.21 5.25 -0.40
C ALA A 54 -0.03 5.34 0.59
N MET A 55 1.18 5.48 0.07
CA MET A 55 2.40 5.58 0.86
C MET A 55 3.36 6.59 0.23
N HIS A 56 3.79 7.60 1.00
CA HIS A 56 4.85 8.51 0.63
C HIS A 56 6.22 7.86 0.86
N ASP A 57 7.02 7.84 -0.21
CA ASP A 57 8.42 7.44 -0.21
C ASP A 57 9.29 8.68 -0.45
N PRO A 58 9.89 9.28 0.60
CA PRO A 58 10.67 10.50 0.46
C PRO A 58 11.94 10.29 -0.37
N ASP A 59 12.52 9.09 -0.32
CA ASP A 59 13.73 8.74 -1.06
C ASP A 59 13.42 8.17 -2.45
N GLY A 60 12.13 8.08 -2.79
CA GLY A 60 11.69 7.62 -4.08
C GLY A 60 12.06 8.60 -5.19
N TRP A 61 12.28 8.09 -6.39
CA TRP A 61 12.63 8.89 -7.55
C TRP A 61 11.75 8.52 -8.73
N LEU A 62 11.46 9.52 -9.55
CA LEU A 62 10.74 9.39 -10.81
C LEU A 62 11.47 10.20 -11.87
N HIS A 63 11.61 9.64 -13.07
CA HIS A 63 12.27 10.28 -14.20
C HIS A 63 11.74 11.72 -14.41
N PRO A 64 12.59 12.75 -14.62
CA PRO A 64 12.17 14.15 -14.66
C PRO A 64 11.04 14.46 -15.66
N GLU A 65 11.01 13.75 -16.78
CA GLU A 65 10.00 13.91 -17.83
C GLU A 65 8.64 13.25 -17.47
N ARG A 66 8.53 12.61 -16.31
CA ARG A 66 7.30 11.96 -15.84
C ARG A 66 6.79 12.61 -14.55
N THR A 67 5.47 12.77 -14.50
CA THR A 67 4.72 13.14 -13.30
C THR A 67 4.09 11.93 -12.62
N THR A 68 3.78 10.89 -13.40
CA THR A 68 3.21 9.62 -12.92
C THR A 68 3.75 8.42 -13.71
N LEU A 69 3.67 7.25 -13.10
CA LEU A 69 3.97 5.94 -13.70
C LEU A 69 3.01 4.89 -13.11
N THR A 70 2.43 4.04 -13.93
CA THR A 70 1.62 2.90 -13.45
C THR A 70 2.31 1.62 -13.86
N VAL A 71 2.61 0.76 -12.89
CA VAL A 71 3.44 -0.43 -13.06
C VAL A 71 2.60 -1.65 -12.74
N GLN A 72 2.58 -2.64 -13.63
CA GLN A 72 1.85 -3.88 -13.38
C GLN A 72 2.30 -4.54 -12.08
N ARG A 73 1.39 -5.33 -11.50
CA ARG A 73 1.71 -6.23 -10.40
C ARG A 73 2.93 -7.09 -10.74
N THR A 74 3.71 -7.35 -9.69
CA THR A 74 4.88 -8.22 -9.79
C THR A 74 4.55 -9.63 -9.33
N ASN A 75 5.48 -10.55 -9.52
CA ASN A 75 5.29 -11.95 -9.18
C ASN A 75 5.74 -12.27 -7.74
N LYS A 76 5.44 -13.50 -7.29
CA LYS A 76 5.83 -13.98 -5.97
C LYS A 76 7.35 -13.97 -5.76
N ARG A 77 8.16 -14.14 -6.81
CA ARG A 77 9.63 -14.18 -6.71
C ARG A 77 10.18 -12.84 -6.23
N VAL A 78 9.74 -11.73 -6.83
CA VAL A 78 10.14 -10.37 -6.41
C VAL A 78 9.67 -10.10 -4.98
N LEU A 79 8.40 -10.36 -4.67
CA LEU A 79 7.84 -10.13 -3.34
C LEU A 79 8.56 -10.95 -2.25
N SER A 80 8.86 -12.23 -2.52
CA SER A 80 9.60 -13.08 -1.60
C SER A 80 11.03 -12.60 -1.40
N ALA A 81 11.70 -12.08 -2.43
CA ALA A 81 13.04 -11.52 -2.30
C ALA A 81 13.08 -10.25 -1.44
N ILE A 82 12.04 -9.41 -1.53
CA ILE A 82 11.89 -8.20 -0.70
C ILE A 82 11.77 -8.55 0.79
N SER A 83 10.96 -9.56 1.12
CA SER A 83 10.69 -9.94 2.51
C SER A 83 11.74 -10.90 3.10
N LYS A 84 12.70 -11.37 2.30
CA LYS A 84 13.70 -12.35 2.75
C LYS A 84 14.67 -11.69 3.73
N ARG A 85 14.79 -12.27 4.92
CA ARG A 85 15.83 -11.87 5.86
C ARG A 85 17.20 -12.27 5.28
N PRO A 86 18.18 -11.34 5.22
CA PRO A 86 19.52 -11.68 4.80
C PRO A 86 20.11 -12.72 5.75
N SER A 87 20.85 -13.68 5.22
CA SER A 87 21.75 -14.53 6.02
C SER A 87 22.84 -13.65 6.64
N LYS A 88 23.59 -14.18 7.62
CA LYS A 88 24.70 -13.45 8.24
C LYS A 88 25.69 -13.00 7.15
N GLY A 89 25.85 -11.67 6.97
CA GLY A 89 26.69 -11.07 5.93
C GLY A 89 26.07 -11.03 4.52
N GLY A 90 24.79 -11.40 4.37
CA GLY A 90 24.07 -11.35 3.11
C GLY A 90 23.58 -9.94 2.77
N LEU A 91 23.43 -9.69 1.46
CA LEU A 91 22.88 -8.45 0.93
C LEU A 91 21.39 -8.31 1.31
N SER A 92 20.98 -7.08 1.63
CA SER A 92 19.58 -6.75 1.96
C SER A 92 18.97 -5.85 0.89
N PRO A 93 17.68 -6.00 0.55
CA PRO A 93 17.03 -5.12 -0.42
C PRO A 93 17.05 -3.66 0.04
N LYS A 94 17.51 -2.76 -0.83
CA LYS A 94 17.57 -1.31 -0.55
C LYS A 94 16.66 -0.51 -1.46
N SER A 95 16.64 -0.83 -2.76
CA SER A 95 15.87 -0.09 -3.76
C SER A 95 15.26 -1.03 -4.80
N LEU A 96 14.07 -0.70 -5.26
CA LEU A 96 13.42 -1.33 -6.40
C LEU A 96 13.40 -0.34 -7.55
N TRP A 97 14.18 -0.65 -8.59
CA TRP A 97 14.26 0.13 -9.81
C TRP A 97 13.26 -0.40 -10.83
N ILE A 98 12.58 0.51 -11.51
CA ILE A 98 11.46 0.22 -12.40
C ILE A 98 11.80 0.82 -13.76
N GLY A 99 12.03 -0.04 -14.76
CA GLY A 99 12.20 0.34 -16.15
C GLY A 99 10.91 0.17 -16.94
N GLU A 100 10.99 0.40 -18.26
CA GLU A 100 9.84 0.24 -19.17
C GLU A 100 9.33 -1.22 -19.22
N SER A 101 10.26 -2.17 -19.13
CA SER A 101 9.96 -3.60 -19.27
C SER A 101 10.61 -4.48 -18.21
N CYS A 102 11.16 -3.88 -17.14
CA CYS A 102 11.84 -4.63 -16.10
C CYS A 102 11.69 -4.01 -14.70
N LEU A 103 11.91 -4.86 -13.71
CA LEU A 103 12.11 -4.50 -12.31
C LEU A 103 13.47 -5.04 -11.87
N VAL A 104 14.25 -4.23 -11.16
CA VAL A 104 15.51 -4.66 -10.56
C VAL A 104 15.52 -4.33 -9.08
N LEU A 105 15.55 -5.37 -8.26
CA LEU A 105 15.71 -5.26 -6.81
C LEU A 105 17.21 -5.20 -6.50
N SER A 106 17.67 -4.04 -6.03
CA SER A 106 19.07 -3.77 -5.73
C SER A 106 19.33 -3.74 -4.23
N ALA A 107 20.48 -4.24 -3.83
CA ALA A 107 21.05 -4.12 -2.49
C ALA A 107 22.08 -2.99 -2.36
N ASN A 108 22.35 -2.25 -3.45
CA ASN A 108 23.29 -1.13 -3.41
C ASN A 108 22.74 -0.01 -2.53
N GLU A 109 23.58 0.53 -1.65
CA GLU A 109 23.24 1.67 -0.80
C GLU A 109 23.36 2.99 -1.55
N ASP A 110 24.28 3.05 -2.52
CA ASP A 110 24.32 4.17 -3.44
C ASP A 110 23.17 4.04 -4.44
N THR A 111 22.28 5.03 -4.40
CA THR A 111 21.11 5.10 -5.27
C THR A 111 21.28 6.11 -6.41
N SER A 112 22.43 6.78 -6.49
CA SER A 112 22.78 7.66 -7.62
C SER A 112 23.20 6.87 -8.86
N GLU A 113 23.65 5.62 -8.67
CA GLU A 113 24.02 4.71 -9.75
C GLU A 113 22.86 3.76 -10.10
N GLU A 114 22.53 3.67 -11.39
CA GLU A 114 21.55 2.71 -11.90
C GLU A 114 22.10 1.27 -11.79
N PRO A 115 21.31 0.30 -11.31
CA PRO A 115 21.79 -1.06 -11.18
C PRO A 115 21.81 -1.78 -12.54
N GLU A 116 22.83 -2.59 -12.75
CA GLU A 116 22.83 -3.58 -13.82
C GLU A 116 21.91 -4.77 -13.45
N PRO A 117 20.96 -5.21 -14.29
CA PRO A 117 19.99 -6.27 -13.96
C PRO A 117 20.58 -7.59 -13.45
N PHE A 118 21.86 -7.87 -13.73
CA PHE A 118 22.56 -9.07 -13.25
C PHE A 118 23.92 -8.73 -12.59
N GLY A 119 24.05 -7.49 -12.10
CA GLY A 119 25.23 -7.02 -11.41
C GLY A 119 25.38 -7.60 -9.99
N PRO A 120 26.52 -7.35 -9.33
CA PRO A 120 26.86 -7.95 -8.04
C PRO A 120 25.89 -7.56 -6.90
N PHE A 121 25.21 -6.42 -7.02
CA PHE A 121 24.23 -5.96 -6.03
C PHE A 121 22.77 -6.20 -6.44
N SER A 122 22.53 -6.83 -7.60
CA SER A 122 21.18 -7.12 -8.08
C SER A 122 20.68 -8.44 -7.49
N LEU A 123 19.69 -8.32 -6.61
CA LEU A 123 19.09 -9.46 -5.92
C LEU A 123 18.10 -10.22 -6.82
N VAL A 124 17.32 -9.46 -7.60
CA VAL A 124 16.36 -9.99 -8.57
C VAL A 124 16.25 -9.02 -9.74
N ALA A 125 16.29 -9.54 -10.96
CA ALA A 125 15.78 -8.86 -12.15
C ALA A 125 14.62 -9.67 -12.72
N GLU A 126 13.53 -8.98 -13.03
CA GLU A 126 12.28 -9.58 -13.48
C GLU A 126 11.68 -8.75 -14.61
N ARG A 127 11.01 -9.40 -15.55
CA ARG A 127 10.23 -8.69 -16.57
C ARG A 127 9.01 -8.05 -15.91
N SER A 128 8.72 -6.82 -16.30
CA SER A 128 7.49 -6.13 -15.95
C SER A 128 6.93 -5.43 -17.18
N ALA A 129 5.79 -4.78 -17.01
CA ALA A 129 5.30 -3.84 -18.00
C ALA A 129 4.68 -2.64 -17.29
N LEU A 130 4.72 -1.51 -17.98
CA LEU A 130 3.92 -0.35 -17.62
C LEU A 130 2.47 -0.59 -18.04
N VAL A 131 1.56 -0.03 -17.28
CA VAL A 131 0.17 0.08 -17.69
C VAL A 131 -0.04 1.44 -18.34
N VAL A 132 -0.47 1.44 -19.59
CA VAL A 132 -0.70 2.63 -20.41
C VAL A 132 -2.18 2.75 -20.79
N ASP A 133 -2.54 3.86 -21.43
CA ASP A 133 -3.87 4.12 -22.00
C ASP A 133 -5.02 4.05 -20.98
N HIS A 134 -4.80 4.53 -19.76
CA HIS A 134 -5.84 4.63 -18.74
C HIS A 134 -5.92 6.06 -18.19
N ASP A 135 -7.10 6.44 -17.70
CA ASP A 135 -7.28 7.72 -17.03
C ASP A 135 -6.43 7.78 -15.75
N PRO A 136 -5.84 8.94 -15.41
CA PRO A 136 -5.13 9.12 -14.16
C PRO A 136 -5.99 8.72 -12.95
N LEU A 137 -5.40 7.95 -12.03
CA LEU A 137 -6.09 7.51 -10.82
C LEU A 137 -6.32 8.71 -9.90
N ASN A 138 -7.54 9.22 -9.83
CA ASN A 138 -7.91 10.26 -8.86
C ASN A 138 -8.11 9.66 -7.45
N TRP A 139 -7.02 9.17 -6.86
CA TRP A 139 -7.01 8.46 -5.60
C TRP A 139 -7.31 9.35 -4.37
N ARG A 140 -7.20 10.67 -4.52
CA ARG A 140 -7.53 11.62 -3.44
C ARG A 140 -9.03 11.81 -3.26
N ARG A 141 -9.84 11.57 -4.31
CA ARG A 141 -11.30 11.70 -4.28
C ARG A 141 -12.00 10.85 -3.20
N PRO A 142 -11.70 9.55 -3.03
CA PRO A 142 -12.37 8.71 -2.02
C PRO A 142 -11.91 8.96 -0.59
N ILE A 143 -10.91 9.82 -0.35
CA ILE A 143 -10.44 10.14 1.00
C ILE A 143 -11.52 10.98 1.71
N PRO A 144 -12.10 10.51 2.83
CA PRO A 144 -13.05 11.26 3.62
C PRO A 144 -12.48 12.59 4.10
N LYS A 145 -13.30 13.64 4.02
CA LYS A 145 -13.01 14.99 4.49
C LYS A 145 -14.05 15.32 5.56
N GLY A 146 -13.82 14.91 6.80
CA GLY A 146 -14.82 15.07 7.85
C GLY A 146 -14.33 14.56 9.19
N GLU A 147 -15.15 14.78 10.21
CA GLU A 147 -14.93 14.33 11.58
C GLU A 147 -15.14 12.81 11.71
N ASP A 148 -14.57 12.24 12.79
CA ASP A 148 -14.68 10.83 13.13
C ASP A 148 -16.07 10.55 13.72
N THR A 149 -16.95 9.95 12.93
CA THR A 149 -18.35 9.68 13.31
C THR A 149 -18.63 8.18 13.48
N ALA A 150 -19.91 7.79 13.49
CA ALA A 150 -20.32 6.38 13.49
C ALA A 150 -19.65 5.58 12.36
N ALA A 151 -19.12 4.41 12.70
CA ALA A 151 -18.43 3.53 11.77
C ALA A 151 -19.44 2.79 10.88
N PRO A 152 -19.18 2.72 9.56
CA PRO A 152 -20.00 1.93 8.65
C PRO A 152 -19.74 0.44 8.81
N TRP A 153 -20.54 -0.37 8.13
CA TRP A 153 -20.25 -1.79 7.95
C TRP A 153 -19.02 -2.00 7.05
N LEU A 154 -18.09 -2.84 7.50
CA LEU A 154 -16.85 -3.12 6.80
C LEU A 154 -16.71 -4.60 6.49
N ASN A 155 -16.04 -4.94 5.38
CA ASN A 155 -15.57 -6.31 5.19
C ASN A 155 -14.42 -6.59 6.18
N PRO A 156 -14.54 -7.57 7.08
CA PRO A 156 -13.43 -7.91 7.99
C PRO A 156 -12.17 -8.36 7.24
N GLN A 157 -12.28 -8.90 6.03
CA GLN A 157 -11.12 -9.27 5.21
C GLN A 157 -10.22 -8.07 4.86
N TYR A 158 -10.80 -6.87 4.71
CA TYR A 158 -10.02 -5.67 4.43
C TYR A 158 -9.29 -5.15 5.67
N LEU A 159 -9.82 -5.40 6.87
CA LEU A 159 -9.09 -5.14 8.11
C LEU A 159 -7.89 -6.08 8.26
N ALA A 160 -8.08 -7.37 7.96
CA ALA A 160 -6.99 -8.36 7.94
C ALA A 160 -5.90 -7.99 6.91
N LEU A 161 -6.30 -7.51 5.72
CA LEU A 161 -5.38 -7.02 4.71
C LEU A 161 -4.50 -5.86 5.21
N PHE A 162 -5.07 -4.92 5.97
CA PHE A 162 -4.27 -3.83 6.54
C PHE A 162 -3.35 -4.29 7.68
N ASN A 163 -3.73 -5.32 8.43
CA ASN A 163 -2.80 -5.98 9.35
C ASN A 163 -1.61 -6.59 8.59
N ASP A 164 -1.86 -7.28 7.48
CA ASP A 164 -0.80 -7.84 6.64
C ASP A 164 0.14 -6.76 6.08
N ILE A 165 -0.41 -5.63 5.64
CA ILE A 165 0.35 -4.45 5.20
C ILE A 165 1.23 -3.92 6.34
N ALA A 166 0.66 -3.78 7.54
CA ALA A 166 1.39 -3.31 8.71
C ALA A 166 2.56 -4.23 9.07
N GLN A 167 2.40 -5.55 8.94
CA GLN A 167 3.46 -6.53 9.17
C GLN A 167 4.59 -6.46 8.13
N VAL A 168 4.28 -6.13 6.88
CA VAL A 168 5.30 -5.91 5.84
C VAL A 168 6.10 -4.63 6.12
N LEU A 169 5.40 -3.55 6.47
CA LEU A 169 6.02 -2.24 6.72
C LEU A 169 6.82 -2.18 8.02
N VAL A 170 6.37 -2.92 9.04
CA VAL A 170 7.00 -2.98 10.36
C VAL A 170 7.23 -4.45 10.71
N PRO A 171 8.31 -5.08 10.20
CA PRO A 171 8.62 -6.49 10.43
C PRO A 171 9.14 -6.70 11.86
N SER A 172 8.26 -6.57 12.84
CA SER A 172 8.53 -6.69 14.26
C SER A 172 7.57 -7.69 14.92
N LYS A 173 7.90 -8.16 16.12
CA LYS A 173 7.00 -9.01 16.92
C LYS A 173 5.72 -8.27 17.32
N TYR A 174 5.79 -6.95 17.42
CA TYR A 174 4.65 -6.09 17.73
C TYR A 174 4.11 -5.48 16.42
N CYS A 175 2.86 -5.84 16.09
CA CYS A 175 2.17 -5.25 14.96
C CYS A 175 1.72 -3.82 15.33
N PRO A 176 1.89 -2.82 14.45
CA PRO A 176 1.27 -1.51 14.65
C PRO A 176 -0.23 -1.65 14.87
N SER A 177 -0.77 -0.90 15.82
CA SER A 177 -2.22 -0.81 15.98
C SER A 177 -2.85 -0.06 14.80
N LEU A 178 -4.06 -0.49 14.44
CA LEU A 178 -4.90 0.12 13.42
C LEU A 178 -5.87 1.10 14.07
N ARG A 179 -5.95 2.31 13.54
CA ARG A 179 -7.03 3.26 13.86
C ARG A 179 -7.92 3.42 12.65
N LEU A 180 -9.21 3.25 12.85
CA LEU A 180 -10.25 3.52 11.87
C LEU A 180 -10.79 4.93 12.14
N ILE A 181 -10.96 5.72 11.09
CA ILE A 181 -11.60 7.04 11.15
C ILE A 181 -12.72 7.02 10.13
N ALA A 182 -13.96 7.11 10.60
CA ALA A 182 -15.15 6.97 9.78
C ALA A 182 -15.80 8.31 9.47
N SER A 183 -16.42 8.43 8.30
CA SER A 183 -17.16 9.64 7.88
C SER A 183 -18.58 9.28 7.46
N GLY A 184 -19.36 8.86 8.45
CA GLY A 184 -20.74 8.45 8.36
C GLY A 184 -20.93 6.95 8.07
N GLU A 185 -22.18 6.50 8.26
CA GLU A 185 -22.59 5.09 8.12
C GLU A 185 -22.46 4.52 6.70
N ASN A 186 -22.29 5.39 5.69
CA ASN A 186 -22.10 5.03 4.29
C ASN A 186 -20.81 5.64 3.69
N GLY A 187 -19.93 6.18 4.53
CA GLY A 187 -18.69 6.78 4.11
C GLY A 187 -17.56 5.76 3.97
N ALA A 188 -16.53 6.12 3.20
CA ALA A 188 -15.27 5.40 3.26
C ALA A 188 -14.63 5.57 4.65
N VAL A 189 -13.86 4.57 5.07
CA VAL A 189 -13.14 4.59 6.34
C VAL A 189 -11.66 4.75 6.08
N LEU A 190 -11.05 5.73 6.73
CA LEU A 190 -9.60 5.85 6.74
C LEU A 190 -8.99 4.86 7.71
N VAL A 191 -7.87 4.28 7.29
CA VAL A 191 -7.05 3.39 8.09
C VAL A 191 -5.71 4.07 8.34
N ARG A 192 -5.37 4.27 9.62
CA ARG A 192 -4.09 4.80 10.08
C ARG A 192 -3.34 3.70 10.85
N LEU A 193 -2.01 3.74 10.77
CA LEU A 193 -1.12 2.83 11.50
C LEU A 193 -0.33 3.63 12.55
N SER A 194 -0.16 3.07 13.74
CA SER A 194 0.42 3.80 14.89
C SER A 194 1.95 3.89 14.93
N ALA A 195 2.67 3.38 13.93
CA ALA A 195 4.13 3.50 13.90
C ALA A 195 4.55 4.95 13.57
N PRO A 196 5.52 5.56 14.29
CA PRO A 196 5.83 6.99 14.14
C PRO A 196 6.10 7.44 12.70
N PHE A 197 6.86 6.68 11.92
CA PHE A 197 7.16 7.04 10.53
C PHE A 197 5.98 6.83 9.58
N LEU A 198 5.00 5.98 9.94
CA LEU A 198 3.80 5.72 9.12
C LEU A 198 2.72 6.78 9.33
N VAL A 199 2.73 7.48 10.47
CA VAL A 199 1.73 8.52 10.79
C VAL A 199 1.71 9.65 9.77
N GLU A 200 2.83 9.95 9.11
CA GLU A 200 2.88 10.99 8.07
C GLU A 200 2.98 10.43 6.65
N ARG A 201 3.26 9.12 6.51
CA ARG A 201 3.59 8.53 5.19
C ARG A 201 2.51 7.61 4.65
N PHE A 202 1.78 6.90 5.50
CA PHE A 202 0.82 5.87 5.07
C PHE A 202 -0.61 6.37 5.18
N LEU A 203 -1.49 5.95 4.26
CA LEU A 203 -2.93 6.11 4.36
C LEU A 203 -3.61 4.88 3.75
N GLY A 204 -4.52 4.25 4.49
CA GLY A 204 -5.45 3.26 3.94
C GLY A 204 -6.86 3.81 3.81
N VAL A 205 -7.64 3.26 2.89
CA VAL A 205 -9.07 3.54 2.72
C VAL A 205 -9.82 2.24 2.50
N ILE A 206 -10.91 2.03 3.24
CA ILE A 206 -11.84 0.91 3.04
C ILE A 206 -13.18 1.48 2.58
N MET A 207 -13.72 0.96 1.49
CA MET A 207 -15.09 1.26 1.05
C MET A 207 -16.10 0.51 1.93
N PRO A 208 -17.21 1.17 2.32
CA PRO A 208 -18.22 0.55 3.17
C PRO A 208 -18.99 -0.52 2.41
N ILE A 209 -19.58 -1.46 3.15
CA ILE A 209 -20.58 -2.40 2.63
C ILE A 209 -21.96 -1.90 3.01
N ARG A 210 -22.92 -2.05 2.10
CA ARG A 210 -24.33 -1.81 2.43
C ARG A 210 -24.86 -2.96 3.28
N ASN A 211 -25.38 -2.64 4.45
CA ASN A 211 -26.03 -3.60 5.33
C ASN A 211 -27.10 -2.88 6.15
N ASP A 212 -27.96 -3.64 6.82
CA ASP A 212 -29.05 -3.09 7.61
C ASP A 212 -28.50 -2.27 8.80
N PRO A 213 -29.14 -1.15 9.17
CA PRO A 213 -28.70 -0.35 10.30
C PRO A 213 -28.78 -1.16 11.60
N VAL A 214 -27.76 -1.02 12.44
CA VAL A 214 -27.75 -1.64 13.77
C VAL A 214 -28.73 -0.90 14.67
N LYS A 215 -29.84 -1.55 15.05
CA LYS A 215 -30.87 -0.94 15.92
C LYS A 215 -30.40 -0.72 17.36
N SER A 216 -29.43 -1.51 17.83
CA SER A 216 -28.89 -1.44 19.18
C SER A 216 -27.41 -1.87 19.17
N PRO A 217 -26.49 -1.11 19.80
CA PRO A 217 -25.08 -1.48 19.87
C PRO A 217 -24.85 -2.79 20.64
N HIS A 218 -25.77 -3.16 21.53
CA HIS A 218 -25.74 -4.40 22.27
C HIS A 218 -26.82 -5.36 21.74
N PRO A 219 -26.48 -6.65 21.53
CA PRO A 219 -27.47 -7.70 21.35
C PRO A 219 -28.44 -7.77 22.52
N GLU A 220 -29.66 -8.24 22.28
CA GLU A 220 -30.70 -8.27 23.31
C GLU A 220 -30.34 -9.11 24.54
N PHE A 221 -29.57 -10.19 24.37
CA PHE A 221 -29.15 -11.05 25.48
C PHE A 221 -28.19 -10.38 26.48
N LEU A 222 -27.64 -9.20 26.15
CA LEU A 222 -26.80 -8.40 27.05
C LEU A 222 -27.59 -7.33 27.82
N LYS A 223 -28.87 -7.11 27.47
CA LYS A 223 -29.73 -6.21 28.24
C LYS A 223 -29.98 -6.89 29.59
N LEU A 224 -29.36 -6.37 30.64
CA LEU A 224 -29.65 -6.80 32.00
C LEU A 224 -31.13 -6.51 32.28
N ASP A 225 -31.84 -7.46 32.88
CA ASP A 225 -33.18 -7.21 33.38
C ASP A 225 -33.10 -6.03 34.36
N GLU A 226 -33.87 -4.98 34.10
CA GLU A 226 -34.03 -3.84 35.00
C GLU A 226 -34.68 -4.32 36.31
N GLY A 227 -33.89 -4.91 37.21
CA GLY A 227 -34.41 -5.52 38.43
C GLY A 227 -33.45 -6.39 39.24
N VAL A 228 -32.30 -6.79 38.69
CA VAL A 228 -31.29 -7.55 39.45
C VAL A 228 -30.08 -6.68 39.71
N SER A 229 -30.11 -5.93 40.83
CA SER A 229 -28.88 -5.39 41.42
C SER A 229 -28.00 -6.54 41.94
N PRO A 230 -26.67 -6.42 41.85
CA PRO A 230 -25.73 -7.42 42.37
C PRO A 230 -25.86 -7.63 43.88
#